data_AF-A0AAV8VMH4-F1
#
_entry.id   AF-A0AAV8VMH4-F1
#
_cell.length_a   1.000
_cell.length_b   1.000
_cell.length_c   1.000
_cell.angle_alpha   90.00
_cell.angle_beta   90.00
_cell.angle_gamma   90.00
#
_symmetry.space_group_name_H-M   'P 1'
#
loop_
_entity.id
_entity.type
_entity.pdbx_description
1 polymer ?
#
loop_
_entity_poly.entity_id
_entity_poly.type
_entity_poly.pdbx_seq_one_letter_code
_entity_poly.pdbx_strand_id
1 'polypeptide(L)'
;MIVNDVKFAMDDVQQKASWQDIIDLYKLDEGDFDTLMCYKLTDSHIYKEKLKKMKVKHAAQVFSHRVSSTMQWTAKHGFGRLGTSSLDTANFISFMDQVFDSINGSTYKANHGKILRCAVKKNSSHMQFWEKAIKVFQSMKFITARGETAPPSVNNWIKTLRGFRYIWRKLCGRFKYLCPRNINQDPIENFFGCIRSHGVRNINPTCYSFIGSYKTPIINNFSSSHSPCANCENYDGSILNSLQSLLSVDGDNDNERENQATSAAVDNTEFENVENTTVIATHSYIAGYIEKI
;
A
#
# COMPACT_ATOMS: atom_id res chain seq x y z
N MET A 1 -2.14 4.28 14.15
CA MET A 1 -3.62 4.31 14.29
C MET A 1 -3.96 5.22 15.45
N ILE A 2 -4.79 6.23 15.19
CA ILE A 2 -5.26 7.16 16.23
C ILE A 2 -6.55 6.55 16.78
N VAL A 3 -6.56 6.20 18.07
CA VAL A 3 -7.72 5.60 18.78
C VAL A 3 -8.62 6.67 19.41
N ASN A 4 -8.68 7.84 18.77
CA ASN A 4 -9.46 8.97 19.23
C ASN A 4 -10.74 9.06 18.39
N ASP A 5 -11.78 9.61 19.00
CA ASP A 5 -13.00 9.96 18.29
C ASP A 5 -12.71 11.01 17.20
N VAL A 6 -13.48 10.94 16.13
CA VAL A 6 -13.37 11.86 15.00
C VAL A 6 -14.74 12.43 14.64
N LYS A 7 -14.80 13.76 14.53
CA LYS A 7 -15.93 14.48 13.94
C LYS A 7 -15.64 14.73 12.47
N PHE A 8 -16.63 14.54 11.62
CA PHE A 8 -16.51 14.75 10.19
C PHE A 8 -17.88 15.07 9.59
N ALA A 9 -17.89 15.75 8.46
CA ALA A 9 -19.09 16.02 7.68
C ALA A 9 -19.14 15.08 6.47
N MET A 10 -20.27 14.41 6.28
CA MET A 10 -20.55 13.60 5.10
C MET A 10 -21.90 14.02 4.54
N ASP A 11 -21.93 14.39 3.26
CA ASP A 11 -23.13 14.95 2.60
C ASP A 11 -23.78 16.07 3.42
N ASP A 12 -22.94 17.00 3.92
CA ASP A 12 -23.29 18.15 4.76
C ASP A 12 -23.90 17.82 6.14
N VAL A 13 -23.94 16.54 6.53
CA VAL A 13 -24.36 16.09 7.86
C VAL A 13 -23.14 15.88 8.75
N GLN A 14 -23.13 16.50 9.93
CA GLN A 14 -22.11 16.27 10.95
C GLN A 14 -22.31 14.91 11.60
N GLN A 15 -21.24 14.12 11.62
CA GLN A 15 -21.20 12.78 12.20
C GLN A 15 -20.03 12.66 13.17
N LYS A 16 -20.14 11.73 14.12
CA LYS A 16 -19.07 11.44 15.07
C LYS A 16 -18.79 9.94 15.09
N ALA A 17 -17.59 9.54 14.68
CA ALA A 17 -17.11 8.19 14.85
C ALA A 17 -16.32 8.03 16.16
N SER A 18 -16.57 6.94 16.87
CA SER A 18 -15.97 6.61 18.16
C SER A 18 -15.18 5.31 18.08
N TRP A 19 -13.98 5.29 18.69
CA TRP A 19 -13.22 4.05 18.81
C TRP A 19 -13.93 3.05 19.75
N GLN A 20 -14.73 3.55 20.70
CA GLN A 20 -15.49 2.73 21.63
C GLN A 20 -16.51 1.86 20.89
N ASP A 21 -17.17 2.36 19.85
CA ASP A 21 -18.15 1.57 19.07
C ASP A 21 -17.48 0.35 18.41
N ILE A 22 -16.20 0.47 18.03
CA ILE A 22 -15.41 -0.64 17.46
C ILE A 22 -15.08 -1.68 18.54
N ILE A 23 -14.74 -1.22 19.75
CA ILE A 23 -14.50 -2.09 20.91
C ILE A 23 -15.78 -2.84 21.27
N ASP A 24 -16.91 -2.15 21.33
CA ASP A 24 -18.20 -2.71 21.71
C ASP A 24 -18.68 -3.75 20.68
N LEU A 25 -18.53 -3.44 19.39
CA LEU A 25 -18.80 -4.42 18.33
C LEU A 25 -17.90 -5.66 18.45
N TYR A 26 -16.60 -5.48 18.72
CA TYR A 26 -15.66 -6.59 18.86
C TYR A 26 -16.05 -7.51 20.02
N LYS A 27 -16.36 -6.95 21.19
CA LYS A 27 -16.79 -7.72 22.36
C LYS A 27 -18.12 -8.44 22.13
N LEU A 28 -19.05 -7.79 21.42
CA LEU A 28 -20.34 -8.39 21.08
C LEU A 28 -20.18 -9.58 20.12
N ASP A 29 -19.30 -9.45 19.13
CA ASP A 29 -19.03 -10.51 18.15
C ASP A 29 -18.28 -11.70 18.78
N GLU A 30 -17.38 -11.45 19.74
CA GLU A 30 -16.64 -12.47 20.49
C GLU A 30 -17.52 -13.30 21.45
N GLY A 31 -18.61 -12.72 21.96
CA GLY A 31 -19.31 -13.25 23.14
C GLY A 31 -20.41 -14.30 22.91
N ASP A 32 -20.93 -14.46 21.69
CA ASP A 32 -22.21 -15.19 21.51
C ASP A 32 -22.13 -16.47 20.65
N PHE A 33 -21.12 -16.68 19.80
CA PHE A 33 -21.12 -17.79 18.83
C PHE A 33 -19.72 -18.30 18.44
N ASP A 34 -19.63 -19.58 18.07
CA ASP A 34 -18.42 -20.18 17.47
C ASP A 34 -18.05 -19.53 16.11
N THR A 35 -18.99 -18.80 15.49
CA THR A 35 -18.79 -18.11 14.22
C THR A 35 -18.78 -16.59 14.42
N LEU A 36 -17.61 -15.99 14.24
CA LEU A 36 -17.40 -14.54 14.33
C LEU A 36 -17.69 -13.86 12.99
N MET A 37 -18.55 -12.84 12.99
CA MET A 37 -18.83 -12.05 11.77
C MET A 37 -17.57 -11.32 11.30
N CYS A 38 -16.80 -10.79 12.25
CA CYS A 38 -15.56 -10.06 12.08
C CYS A 38 -14.33 -10.90 12.47
N TYR A 39 -14.32 -12.20 12.14
CA TYR A 39 -13.26 -13.19 12.46
C TYR A 39 -11.78 -12.80 12.25
N LYS A 40 -11.52 -11.74 11.47
CA LYS A 40 -10.17 -11.21 11.23
C LYS A 40 -9.68 -10.29 12.35
N LEU A 41 -10.60 -9.71 13.11
CA LEU A 41 -10.28 -8.86 14.25
C LEU A 41 -9.80 -9.73 15.39
N THR A 42 -8.83 -9.19 16.12
CA THR A 42 -8.23 -9.78 17.30
C THR A 42 -7.84 -8.65 18.24
N ASP A 43 -7.47 -8.97 19.46
CA ASP A 43 -6.95 -8.00 20.43
C ASP A 43 -5.88 -7.05 19.87
N SER A 44 -5.00 -7.53 18.97
CA SER A 44 -3.95 -6.73 18.32
C SER A 44 -4.48 -5.62 17.39
N HIS A 45 -5.78 -5.67 17.07
CA HIS A 45 -6.50 -4.67 16.28
C HIS A 45 -7.19 -3.62 17.14
N ILE A 46 -7.58 -3.99 18.36
CA ILE A 46 -8.57 -3.25 19.15
C ILE A 46 -7.92 -2.52 20.32
N TYR A 47 -7.12 -3.23 21.11
CA TYR A 47 -6.60 -2.72 22.37
C TYR A 47 -5.28 -1.99 22.16
N LYS A 48 -5.20 -0.75 22.67
CA LYS A 48 -4.13 0.23 22.42
C LYS A 48 -2.73 -0.31 22.72
N GLU A 49 -2.61 -1.08 23.79
CA GLU A 49 -1.38 -1.71 24.28
C GLU A 49 -0.93 -2.89 23.43
N LYS A 50 -1.85 -3.51 22.67
CA LYS A 50 -1.58 -4.63 21.76
C LYS A 50 -1.47 -4.20 20.29
N LEU A 51 -1.68 -2.91 19.99
CA LEU A 51 -1.66 -2.40 18.62
C LEU A 51 -0.28 -2.52 17.96
N LYS A 52 -0.24 -3.28 16.87
CA LYS A 52 0.94 -3.36 15.99
C LYS A 52 0.99 -2.15 15.06
N LYS A 53 1.49 -1.01 15.55
CA LYS A 53 1.47 0.31 14.86
C LYS A 53 2.02 0.30 13.43
N MET A 54 3.02 -0.53 13.15
CA MET A 54 3.64 -0.62 11.83
C MET A 54 2.92 -1.58 10.87
N LYS A 55 1.92 -2.34 11.32
CA LYS A 55 1.28 -3.36 10.47
C LYS A 55 0.04 -2.79 9.78
N VAL A 56 0.19 -2.39 8.51
CA VAL A 56 -0.89 -1.80 7.70
C VAL A 56 -2.09 -2.74 7.59
N LYS A 57 -1.84 -4.05 7.49
CA LYS A 57 -2.87 -5.10 7.48
C LYS A 57 -3.88 -4.96 8.63
N HIS A 58 -3.42 -4.70 9.86
CA HIS A 58 -4.32 -4.55 11.01
C HIS A 58 -5.25 -3.34 10.84
N ALA A 59 -4.71 -2.20 10.40
CA ALA A 59 -5.52 -1.01 10.15
C ALA A 59 -6.54 -1.27 9.03
N ALA A 60 -6.12 -1.90 7.92
CA ALA A 60 -7.01 -2.23 6.81
C ALA A 60 -8.13 -3.23 7.22
N GLN A 61 -7.86 -4.14 8.16
CA GLN A 61 -8.87 -5.08 8.67
C GLN A 61 -9.90 -4.38 9.57
N VAL A 62 -9.47 -3.46 10.44
CA VAL A 62 -10.38 -2.62 11.25
C VAL A 62 -11.24 -1.75 10.34
N PHE A 63 -10.62 -1.03 9.43
CA PHE A 63 -11.31 -0.12 8.51
C PHE A 63 -11.79 -0.84 7.25
N SER A 64 -12.53 -1.93 7.41
CA SER A 64 -13.01 -2.76 6.29
C SER A 64 -14.52 -2.70 6.09
N HIS A 65 -14.96 -2.94 4.86
CA HIS A 65 -16.38 -3.06 4.50
C HIS A 65 -17.14 -4.05 5.40
N ARG A 66 -16.49 -5.15 5.80
CA ARG A 66 -17.11 -6.16 6.67
C ARG A 66 -17.42 -5.58 8.05
N VAL A 67 -16.45 -4.93 8.69
CA VAL A 67 -16.65 -4.31 10.00
C VAL A 67 -17.75 -3.24 9.94
N SER A 68 -17.73 -2.38 8.90
CA SER A 68 -18.81 -1.41 8.69
C SER A 68 -20.18 -2.07 8.52
N SER A 69 -20.28 -3.10 7.68
CA SER A 69 -21.56 -3.78 7.40
C SER A 69 -22.13 -4.45 8.64
N THR A 70 -21.28 -5.16 9.40
CA THR A 70 -21.68 -5.78 10.67
C THR A 70 -22.13 -4.71 11.66
N MET A 71 -21.38 -3.62 11.82
CA MET A 71 -21.75 -2.51 12.70
C MET A 71 -23.12 -1.91 12.32
N GLN A 72 -23.35 -1.61 11.03
CA GLN A 72 -24.63 -1.07 10.57
C GLN A 72 -25.79 -2.03 10.81
N TRP A 73 -25.58 -3.32 10.54
CA TRP A 73 -26.62 -4.33 10.71
C TRP A 73 -26.98 -4.48 12.18
N THR A 74 -25.98 -4.60 13.05
CA THR A 74 -26.16 -4.71 14.51
C THR A 74 -26.81 -3.46 15.10
N ALA A 75 -26.43 -2.26 14.67
CA ALA A 75 -27.03 -1.02 15.15
C ALA A 75 -28.52 -0.91 14.79
N LYS A 76 -28.92 -1.39 13.60
CA LYS A 76 -30.31 -1.31 13.11
C LYS A 76 -31.20 -2.45 13.58
N HIS A 77 -30.66 -3.67 13.65
CA HIS A 77 -31.44 -4.89 13.85
C HIS A 77 -31.00 -5.69 15.09
N GLY A 78 -29.91 -5.30 15.75
CA GLY A 78 -29.39 -5.98 16.93
C GLY A 78 -30.14 -5.62 18.22
N PHE A 79 -31.39 -5.16 18.14
CA PHE A 79 -32.26 -4.88 19.29
C PHE A 79 -31.61 -4.03 20.39
N GLY A 80 -30.83 -3.01 20.02
CA GLY A 80 -30.16 -2.10 20.96
C GLY A 80 -28.84 -2.63 21.57
N ARG A 81 -28.32 -3.77 21.11
CA ARG A 81 -27.00 -4.29 21.51
C ARG A 81 -25.83 -3.37 21.16
N LEU A 82 -26.02 -2.49 20.18
CA LEU A 82 -25.07 -1.44 19.81
C LEU A 82 -25.84 -0.11 19.68
N GLY A 83 -25.29 0.97 20.24
CA GLY A 83 -25.96 2.28 20.24
C GLY A 83 -26.13 2.84 18.83
N THR A 84 -27.15 3.68 18.62
CA THR A 84 -27.42 4.31 17.31
C THR A 84 -26.27 5.20 16.82
N SER A 85 -25.44 5.73 17.74
CA SER A 85 -24.20 6.45 17.42
C SER A 85 -23.21 5.62 16.61
N SER A 86 -23.24 4.29 16.74
CA SER A 86 -22.35 3.40 15.97
C SER A 86 -22.64 3.43 14.46
N LEU A 87 -23.79 3.95 14.02
CA LEU A 87 -24.06 4.19 12.60
C LEU A 87 -23.07 5.19 11.99
N ASP A 88 -22.74 6.26 12.71
CA ASP A 88 -21.75 7.25 12.28
C ASP A 88 -20.35 6.62 12.18
N THR A 89 -19.99 5.79 13.17
CA THR A 89 -18.73 5.02 13.14
C THR A 89 -18.70 4.07 11.96
N ALA A 90 -19.81 3.39 11.66
CA ALA A 90 -19.88 2.48 10.53
C ALA A 90 -19.76 3.21 9.19
N ASN A 91 -20.37 4.39 9.05
CA ASN A 91 -20.23 5.26 7.89
C ASN A 91 -18.77 5.72 7.71
N PHE A 92 -18.11 6.11 8.79
CA PHE A 92 -16.70 6.47 8.77
C PHE A 92 -15.80 5.30 8.33
N ILE A 93 -16.05 4.09 8.85
CA ILE A 93 -15.30 2.89 8.45
C ILE A 93 -15.49 2.59 6.96
N SER A 94 -16.73 2.65 6.47
CA SER A 94 -17.03 2.48 5.05
C SER A 94 -16.34 3.52 4.17
N PHE A 95 -16.33 4.78 4.62
CA PHE A 95 -15.63 5.87 3.94
C PHE A 95 -14.13 5.59 3.84
N MET A 96 -13.48 5.24 4.95
CA MET A 96 -12.04 4.96 4.97
C MET A 96 -11.67 3.73 4.12
N ASP A 97 -12.50 2.68 4.15
CA ASP A 97 -12.37 1.48 3.32
C ASP A 97 -12.42 1.85 1.82
N GLN A 98 -13.40 2.66 1.41
CA GLN A 98 -13.54 3.15 0.04
C GLN A 98 -12.38 4.05 -0.40
N VAL A 99 -11.92 4.94 0.48
CA VAL A 99 -10.74 5.78 0.21
C VAL A 99 -9.52 4.92 -0.04
N PHE A 100 -9.24 3.96 0.85
CA PHE A 100 -8.09 3.07 0.75
C PHE A 100 -8.15 2.22 -0.53
N ASP A 101 -9.30 1.62 -0.83
CA ASP A 101 -9.51 0.84 -2.05
C ASP A 101 -9.32 1.68 -3.32
N SER A 102 -9.80 2.93 -3.33
CA SER A 102 -9.71 3.84 -4.50
C SER A 102 -8.29 4.22 -4.91
N ILE A 103 -7.33 4.12 -3.98
CA ILE A 103 -5.92 4.42 -4.22
C ILE A 103 -5.02 3.17 -4.20
N ASN A 104 -5.61 1.97 -4.05
CA ASN A 104 -4.87 0.71 -3.98
C ASN A 104 -5.47 -0.39 -4.89
N GLY A 105 -6.27 0.00 -5.89
CA GLY A 105 -6.84 -0.89 -6.88
C GLY A 105 -5.79 -1.47 -7.83
N SER A 106 -5.90 -2.77 -8.13
CA SER A 106 -5.00 -3.49 -9.05
C SER A 106 -5.74 -4.18 -10.20
N THR A 107 -7.03 -4.45 -10.05
CA THR A 107 -7.82 -5.15 -11.06
C THR A 107 -8.37 -4.17 -12.08
N TYR A 108 -8.42 -4.58 -13.36
CA TYR A 108 -9.01 -3.73 -14.40
C TYR A 108 -10.51 -3.48 -14.19
N LYS A 109 -11.24 -4.52 -13.74
CA LYS A 109 -12.67 -4.44 -13.40
C LYS A 109 -12.84 -4.38 -11.88
N ALA A 110 -13.90 -3.69 -11.46
CA ALA A 110 -14.33 -3.71 -10.07
C ALA A 110 -14.86 -5.09 -9.70
N ASN A 111 -14.60 -5.51 -8.47
CA ASN A 111 -15.25 -6.67 -7.88
C ASN A 111 -16.61 -6.25 -7.30
N HIS A 112 -17.55 -7.21 -7.20
CA HIS A 112 -18.85 -6.96 -6.58
C HIS A 112 -18.68 -6.37 -5.16
N GLY A 113 -19.39 -5.27 -4.89
CA GLY A 113 -19.32 -4.55 -3.61
C GLY A 113 -18.08 -3.67 -3.42
N LYS A 114 -17.04 -3.77 -4.25
CA LYS A 114 -15.79 -3.00 -4.15
C LYS A 114 -15.53 -2.20 -5.42
N ILE A 115 -16.45 -1.27 -5.72
CA ILE A 115 -16.49 -0.50 -6.97
C ILE A 115 -15.21 0.32 -7.20
N LEU A 116 -14.61 0.84 -6.14
CA LEU A 116 -13.40 1.66 -6.19
C LEU A 116 -12.11 0.85 -6.12
N ARG A 117 -12.17 -0.46 -5.81
CA ARG A 117 -10.97 -1.31 -5.77
C ARG A 117 -10.63 -1.81 -7.17
N CYS A 118 -10.39 -0.91 -8.10
CA CYS A 118 -10.01 -1.24 -9.47
C CYS A 118 -9.19 -0.11 -10.11
N ALA A 119 -8.80 -0.31 -11.37
CA ALA A 119 -8.14 0.70 -12.16
C ALA A 119 -9.04 1.92 -12.43
N VAL A 120 -8.43 3.10 -12.36
CA VAL A 120 -9.07 4.38 -12.70
C VAL A 120 -9.25 4.44 -14.22
N LYS A 121 -10.46 4.77 -14.67
CA LYS A 121 -10.84 4.83 -16.09
C LYS A 121 -11.62 6.11 -16.35
N LYS A 122 -11.78 6.48 -17.62
CA LYS A 122 -12.49 7.71 -18.01
C LYS A 122 -13.93 7.77 -17.48
N ASN A 123 -14.59 6.61 -17.39
CA ASN A 123 -15.96 6.44 -16.92
C ASN A 123 -16.07 5.87 -15.49
N SER A 124 -14.95 5.74 -14.74
CA SER A 124 -15.04 5.24 -13.37
C SER A 124 -15.44 6.35 -12.39
N SER A 125 -16.06 5.96 -11.28
CA SER A 125 -16.52 6.89 -10.24
C SER A 125 -15.41 7.54 -9.41
N HIS A 126 -14.12 7.21 -9.68
CA HIS A 126 -12.99 7.62 -8.85
C HIS A 126 -12.85 9.14 -8.74
N MET A 127 -12.97 9.86 -9.86
CA MET A 127 -12.79 11.32 -9.87
C MET A 127 -13.85 12.05 -9.04
N GLN A 128 -15.10 11.62 -9.14
CA GLN A 128 -16.21 12.16 -8.36
C GLN A 128 -16.08 11.78 -6.88
N PHE A 129 -15.70 10.53 -6.60
CA PHE A 129 -15.48 10.05 -5.24
C PHE A 129 -14.35 10.81 -4.55
N TRP A 130 -13.19 10.98 -5.19
CA TRP A 130 -12.05 11.71 -4.62
C TRP A 130 -12.39 13.17 -4.32
N GLU A 131 -13.24 13.81 -5.13
CA GLU A 131 -13.71 15.16 -4.86
C GLU A 131 -14.58 15.24 -3.61
N LYS A 132 -15.50 14.29 -3.42
CA LYS A 132 -16.29 14.16 -2.19
C LYS A 132 -15.39 13.85 -0.99
N ALA A 133 -14.47 12.89 -1.13
CA ALA A 133 -13.57 12.48 -0.05
C ALA A 133 -12.66 13.61 0.42
N ILE A 134 -12.18 14.48 -0.47
CA ILE A 134 -11.43 15.68 -0.10
C ILE A 134 -12.24 16.57 0.85
N LYS A 135 -13.54 16.80 0.56
CA LYS A 135 -14.42 17.61 1.42
C LYS A 135 -14.59 16.97 2.81
N VAL A 136 -14.79 15.65 2.85
CA VAL A 136 -14.89 14.91 4.12
C VAL A 136 -13.59 15.09 4.93
N PHE A 137 -12.42 14.85 4.34
CA PHE A 137 -11.14 15.05 5.03
C PHE A 137 -10.93 16.49 5.50
N GLN A 138 -11.33 17.50 4.71
CA GLN A 138 -11.22 18.91 5.11
C GLN A 138 -12.03 19.24 6.37
N SER A 139 -13.16 18.54 6.58
CA SER A 139 -14.00 18.70 7.76
C SER A 139 -13.52 17.92 8.99
N MET A 140 -12.59 16.97 8.83
CA MET A 140 -12.21 16.05 9.92
C MET A 140 -11.51 16.75 11.08
N LYS A 141 -11.99 16.49 12.29
CA LYS A 141 -11.39 16.92 13.56
C LYS A 141 -11.35 15.74 14.54
N PHE A 142 -10.18 15.46 15.08
CA PHE A 142 -9.97 14.43 16.10
C PHE A 142 -10.11 15.04 17.48
N ILE A 143 -10.90 14.38 18.33
CA ILE A 143 -11.14 14.81 19.70
C ILE A 143 -10.00 14.30 20.57
N THR A 144 -9.30 15.21 21.24
CA THR A 144 -8.22 14.88 22.17
C THR A 144 -8.50 15.47 23.54
N ALA A 145 -7.74 15.05 24.55
CA ALA A 145 -7.79 15.67 25.87
C ALA A 145 -7.51 17.19 25.86
N ARG A 146 -6.83 17.69 24.81
CA ARG A 146 -6.50 19.11 24.62
C ARG A 146 -7.48 19.84 23.71
N GLY A 147 -8.59 19.21 23.33
CA GLY A 147 -9.58 19.76 22.40
C GLY A 147 -9.50 19.13 20.99
N GLU A 148 -10.08 19.80 20.02
CA GLU A 148 -10.19 19.34 18.64
C GLU A 148 -8.96 19.70 17.81
N THR A 149 -8.37 18.71 17.14
CA THR A 149 -7.19 18.92 16.28
C THR A 149 -7.26 18.06 15.02
N ALA A 150 -6.57 18.49 13.95
CA ALA A 150 -6.41 17.70 12.75
C ALA A 150 -4.94 17.25 12.64
N PRO A 151 -4.65 15.94 12.69
CA PRO A 151 -3.29 15.45 12.56
C PRO A 151 -2.77 15.72 11.13
N PRO A 152 -1.44 15.83 10.94
CA PRO A 152 -0.84 16.06 9.62
C PRO A 152 -1.27 15.03 8.56
N SER A 153 -1.61 13.81 8.97
CA SER A 153 -2.09 12.74 8.08
C SER A 153 -3.38 13.12 7.33
N VAL A 154 -4.28 13.92 7.91
CA VAL A 154 -5.49 14.41 7.23
C VAL A 154 -5.10 15.26 6.02
N ASN A 155 -4.17 16.20 6.21
CA ASN A 155 -3.65 17.02 5.13
C ASN A 155 -2.90 16.18 4.07
N ASN A 156 -2.21 15.13 4.49
CA ASN A 156 -1.55 14.21 3.56
C ASN A 156 -2.57 13.43 2.72
N TRP A 157 -3.68 12.95 3.30
CA TRP A 157 -4.78 12.35 2.54
C TRP A 157 -5.35 13.30 1.49
N ILE A 158 -5.59 14.56 1.86
CA ILE A 158 -6.06 15.58 0.91
C ILE A 158 -5.06 15.78 -0.24
N LYS A 159 -3.76 15.87 0.07
CA LYS A 159 -2.69 16.00 -0.93
C LYS A 159 -2.64 14.77 -1.84
N THR A 160 -2.69 13.56 -1.29
CA THR A 160 -2.70 12.30 -2.05
C THR A 160 -3.88 12.26 -3.03
N LEU A 161 -5.09 12.52 -2.56
CA LEU A 161 -6.28 12.52 -3.42
C LEU A 161 -6.22 13.59 -4.52
N ARG A 162 -5.71 14.79 -4.21
CA ARG A 162 -5.46 15.83 -5.22
C ARG A 162 -4.39 15.39 -6.23
N GLY A 163 -3.35 14.71 -5.77
CA GLY A 163 -2.30 14.13 -6.61
C GLY A 163 -2.84 13.10 -7.60
N PHE A 164 -3.62 12.13 -7.12
CA PHE A 164 -4.27 11.15 -7.99
C PHE A 164 -5.20 11.79 -9.03
N ARG A 165 -6.00 12.79 -8.63
CA ARG A 165 -6.82 13.59 -9.58
C ARG A 165 -5.96 14.27 -10.64
N TYR A 166 -4.85 14.87 -10.23
CA TYR A 166 -3.93 15.57 -11.13
C TYR A 166 -3.27 14.60 -12.13
N ILE A 167 -2.71 13.49 -11.62
CA ILE A 167 -2.07 12.45 -12.43
C ILE A 167 -3.07 11.90 -13.47
N TRP A 168 -4.27 11.50 -13.04
CA TRP A 168 -5.25 10.95 -13.96
C TRP A 168 -5.66 11.95 -15.06
N ARG A 169 -5.83 13.23 -14.73
CA ARG A 169 -6.12 14.29 -15.73
C ARG A 169 -5.01 14.44 -16.78
N LYS A 170 -3.76 14.18 -16.42
CA LYS A 170 -2.62 14.22 -17.36
C LYS A 170 -2.52 12.95 -18.20
N LEU A 171 -2.93 11.81 -17.66
CA LEU A 171 -2.79 10.51 -18.32
C LEU A 171 -4.02 10.10 -19.15
N CYS A 172 -5.23 10.57 -18.82
CA CYS A 172 -6.47 10.06 -19.40
C CYS A 172 -6.64 10.29 -20.91
N GLY A 173 -5.82 11.16 -21.51
CA GLY A 173 -5.78 11.37 -22.96
C GLY A 173 -4.90 10.37 -23.72
N ARG A 174 -4.00 9.66 -23.02
CA ARG A 174 -3.00 8.74 -23.61
C ARG A 174 -3.16 7.30 -23.12
N PHE A 175 -3.67 7.12 -21.91
CA PHE A 175 -3.76 5.82 -21.24
C PHE A 175 -5.23 5.43 -21.03
N LYS A 176 -5.54 4.15 -21.29
CA LYS A 176 -6.91 3.60 -21.13
C LYS A 176 -7.33 3.54 -19.66
N TYR A 177 -6.37 3.31 -18.77
CA TYR A 177 -6.59 3.23 -17.34
C TYR A 177 -5.31 3.58 -16.57
N LEU A 178 -5.44 3.73 -15.25
CA LEU A 178 -4.33 3.86 -14.30
C LEU A 178 -4.58 2.89 -13.15
N CYS A 179 -3.60 2.07 -12.79
CA CYS A 179 -3.64 1.20 -11.61
C CYS A 179 -3.10 1.94 -10.38
N PRO A 180 -3.94 2.36 -9.42
CA PRO A 180 -3.47 3.14 -8.27
C PRO A 180 -2.47 2.40 -7.39
N ARG A 181 -2.55 1.06 -7.32
CA ARG A 181 -1.58 0.22 -6.60
C ARG A 181 -0.13 0.41 -7.08
N ASN A 182 0.08 0.88 -8.31
CA ASN A 182 1.42 1.13 -8.82
C ASN A 182 2.02 2.45 -8.31
N ILE A 183 1.22 3.30 -7.65
CA ILE A 183 1.62 4.60 -7.10
C ILE A 183 1.67 4.50 -5.57
N ASN A 184 2.55 3.62 -5.06
CA ASN A 184 2.87 3.51 -3.65
C ASN A 184 4.32 3.03 -3.45
N GLN A 185 4.78 3.01 -2.21
CA GLN A 185 6.15 2.59 -1.86
C GLN A 185 6.22 1.11 -1.43
N ASP A 186 5.13 0.35 -1.51
CA ASP A 186 5.11 -1.08 -1.18
C ASP A 186 6.19 -1.89 -1.93
N PRO A 187 6.45 -1.70 -3.24
CA PRO A 187 7.50 -2.46 -3.93
C PRO A 187 8.91 -2.18 -3.41
N ILE A 188 9.23 -0.93 -3.05
CA ILE A 188 10.54 -0.61 -2.48
C ILE A 188 10.65 -1.14 -1.04
N GLU A 189 9.56 -1.13 -0.27
CA GLU A 189 9.53 -1.79 1.04
C GLU A 189 9.71 -3.31 0.95
N ASN A 190 9.07 -3.94 -0.04
CA ASN A 190 9.25 -5.35 -0.36
C ASN A 190 10.70 -5.66 -0.73
N PHE A 191 11.30 -4.81 -1.56
CA PHE A 191 12.71 -4.92 -1.93
C PHE A 191 13.63 -4.84 -0.70
N PHE A 192 13.40 -3.89 0.22
CA PHE A 192 14.12 -3.84 1.48
C PHE A 192 13.87 -5.08 2.35
N GLY A 193 12.67 -5.67 2.28
CA GLY A 193 12.37 -6.97 2.88
C GLY A 193 13.27 -8.08 2.33
N CYS A 194 13.42 -8.15 1.01
CA CYS A 194 14.31 -9.11 0.35
C CYS A 194 15.78 -8.91 0.74
N ILE A 195 16.27 -7.67 0.80
CA ILE A 195 17.65 -7.39 1.24
C ILE A 195 17.87 -7.89 2.68
N ARG A 196 16.94 -7.60 3.59
CA ARG A 196 17.04 -8.08 4.99
C ARG A 196 16.96 -9.60 5.11
N SER A 197 16.19 -10.28 4.25
CA SER A 197 16.12 -11.75 4.28
C SER A 197 17.41 -12.41 3.78
N HIS A 198 18.14 -11.79 2.85
CA HIS A 198 19.45 -12.29 2.40
C HIS A 198 20.47 -12.34 3.54
N GLY A 199 20.40 -11.40 4.49
CA GLY A 199 21.27 -11.38 5.66
C GLY A 199 21.02 -12.53 6.66
N VAL A 200 19.91 -13.28 6.53
CA VAL A 200 19.41 -14.34 7.42
C VAL A 200 19.37 -13.92 8.89
N ARG A 201 20.51 -13.95 9.59
CA ARG A 201 20.68 -13.48 10.98
C ARG A 201 20.98 -11.98 11.06
N ASN A 202 21.54 -11.39 10.01
CA ASN A 202 21.85 -9.96 9.94
C ASN A 202 20.72 -9.19 9.25
N ILE A 203 19.63 -8.95 9.99
CA ILE A 203 18.47 -8.19 9.51
C ILE A 203 18.67 -6.66 9.51
N ASN A 204 19.84 -6.18 9.92
CA ASN A 204 20.21 -4.76 9.94
C ASN A 204 21.60 -4.58 9.32
N PRO A 205 21.74 -4.70 7.99
CA PRO A 205 23.04 -4.66 7.32
C PRO A 205 23.71 -3.29 7.49
N THR A 206 25.06 -3.27 7.56
CA THR A 206 25.83 -2.04 7.39
C THR A 206 25.75 -1.54 5.95
N CYS A 207 26.16 -0.31 5.67
CA CYS A 207 26.16 0.22 4.30
C CYS A 207 26.94 -0.69 3.32
N TYR A 208 28.07 -1.23 3.76
CA TYR A 208 28.88 -2.15 2.95
C TYR A 208 28.14 -3.48 2.68
N SER A 209 27.57 -4.09 3.72
CA SER A 209 26.78 -5.33 3.57
C SER A 209 25.52 -5.11 2.74
N PHE A 210 24.90 -3.93 2.82
CA PHE A 210 23.75 -3.56 2.01
C PHE A 210 24.11 -3.57 0.52
N ILE A 211 25.24 -2.96 0.13
CA ILE A 211 25.71 -2.96 -1.27
C ILE A 211 25.88 -4.39 -1.79
N GLY A 212 26.49 -5.27 -0.99
CA GLY A 212 26.63 -6.69 -1.34
C GLY A 212 25.28 -7.39 -1.51
N SER A 213 24.39 -7.27 -0.52
CA SER A 213 23.05 -7.87 -0.55
C SER A 213 22.10 -7.24 -1.57
N TYR A 214 22.41 -6.04 -2.08
CA TYR A 214 21.66 -5.35 -3.10
C TYR A 214 22.00 -5.86 -4.51
N LYS A 215 23.28 -6.20 -4.76
CA LYS A 215 23.72 -6.77 -6.05
C LYS A 215 23.08 -8.14 -6.32
N THR A 216 22.90 -8.97 -5.30
CA THR A 216 22.36 -10.35 -5.46
C THR A 216 20.93 -10.41 -6.01
N PRO A 217 19.92 -9.67 -5.49
CA PRO A 217 18.58 -9.61 -6.08
C PRO A 217 18.57 -9.08 -7.51
N ILE A 218 19.43 -8.12 -7.84
CA ILE A 218 19.55 -7.60 -9.21
C ILE A 218 20.09 -8.70 -10.12
N ILE A 219 21.15 -9.38 -9.70
CA ILE A 219 21.78 -10.49 -10.43
C ILE A 219 20.80 -11.64 -10.68
N ASN A 220 20.03 -11.99 -9.65
CA ASN A 220 19.11 -13.12 -9.70
C ASN A 220 17.73 -12.76 -10.29
N ASN A 221 17.61 -11.68 -11.07
CA ASN A 221 16.33 -11.19 -11.62
C ASN A 221 15.20 -11.22 -10.57
N PHE A 222 15.47 -10.71 -9.37
CA PHE A 222 14.57 -10.71 -8.22
C PHE A 222 13.95 -12.08 -7.86
N SER A 223 14.75 -13.15 -7.88
CA SER A 223 14.35 -14.47 -7.36
C SER A 223 13.80 -14.34 -5.93
N SER A 224 12.51 -14.65 -5.77
CA SER A 224 11.74 -14.39 -4.56
C SER A 224 12.26 -15.18 -3.35
N SER A 225 12.64 -14.48 -2.29
CA SER A 225 12.54 -14.98 -0.92
C SER A 225 11.71 -13.97 -0.15
N HIS A 226 10.40 -14.24 -0.03
CA HIS A 226 9.52 -13.41 0.77
C HIS A 226 9.88 -13.60 2.25
N SER A 227 10.10 -12.51 2.98
CA SER A 227 10.31 -12.61 4.44
C SER A 227 9.01 -13.10 5.10
N PRO A 228 9.05 -14.12 5.98
CA PRO A 228 7.86 -14.62 6.71
C PRO A 228 7.10 -13.55 7.50
N CYS A 229 7.71 -12.38 7.71
CA CYS A 229 7.17 -11.27 8.50
C CYS A 229 6.89 -10.00 7.67
N ALA A 230 6.91 -10.06 6.33
CA ALA A 230 6.64 -8.90 5.49
C ALA A 230 5.25 -8.31 5.74
N ASN A 231 5.11 -7.02 5.43
CA ASN A 231 3.92 -6.24 5.74
C ASN A 231 3.08 -5.92 4.50
N CYS A 232 3.67 -6.05 3.31
CA CYS A 232 3.08 -5.75 2.02
C CYS A 232 2.60 -7.04 1.35
N GLU A 233 1.62 -6.95 0.46
CA GLU A 233 1.11 -8.10 -0.30
C GLU A 233 2.17 -8.65 -1.28
N ASN A 234 2.05 -9.94 -1.65
CA ASN A 234 2.87 -10.55 -2.69
C ASN A 234 2.64 -9.82 -4.02
N TYR A 235 3.74 -9.51 -4.72
CA TYR A 235 3.69 -8.83 -6.02
C TYR A 235 4.08 -9.82 -7.13
N ASP A 236 3.13 -10.15 -8.00
CA ASP A 236 3.31 -11.05 -9.17
C ASP A 236 3.81 -10.30 -10.42
N GLY A 237 4.50 -9.18 -10.26
CA GLY A 237 5.01 -8.45 -11.42
C GLY A 237 6.27 -9.09 -11.98
N SER A 238 6.17 -9.65 -13.19
CA SER A 238 7.32 -9.93 -14.05
C SER A 238 8.13 -8.65 -14.33
N ILE A 239 9.46 -8.79 -14.33
CA ILE A 239 10.42 -7.71 -14.62
C ILE A 239 10.35 -7.36 -16.11
N LEU A 240 10.49 -6.08 -16.46
CA LEU A 240 10.50 -5.65 -17.87
C LEU A 240 11.79 -6.03 -18.61
N ASN A 241 12.93 -6.09 -17.93
CA ASN A 241 14.24 -6.40 -18.51
C ASN A 241 14.96 -7.49 -17.70
N SER A 242 15.43 -8.54 -18.36
CA SER A 242 16.34 -9.50 -17.74
C SER A 242 17.76 -8.94 -17.72
N LEU A 243 18.59 -9.38 -16.78
CA LEU A 243 20.02 -9.06 -16.81
C LEU A 243 20.69 -9.43 -18.14
N GLN A 244 20.18 -10.48 -18.80
CA GLN A 244 20.59 -10.85 -20.14
C GLN A 244 20.35 -9.71 -21.14
N SER A 245 19.21 -9.01 -21.08
CA SER A 245 18.95 -7.85 -21.95
C SER A 245 19.86 -6.64 -21.66
N LEU A 246 20.33 -6.49 -20.40
CA LEU A 246 21.27 -5.44 -20.01
C LEU A 246 22.72 -5.76 -20.43
N LEU A 247 23.10 -7.04 -20.37
CA LEU A 247 24.44 -7.51 -20.77
C LEU A 247 24.57 -7.71 -22.28
N SER A 248 23.46 -7.81 -23.02
CA SER A 248 23.47 -7.99 -24.47
C SER A 248 23.69 -6.70 -25.25
N VAL A 249 23.90 -5.55 -24.59
CA VAL A 249 24.05 -4.24 -25.23
C VAL A 249 25.42 -4.08 -25.91
N ASP A 250 26.43 -4.90 -25.57
CA ASP A 250 27.78 -4.82 -26.15
C ASP A 250 28.09 -5.86 -27.24
N GLY A 251 27.06 -6.50 -27.80
CA GLY A 251 27.22 -7.57 -28.79
C GLY A 251 26.95 -7.14 -30.22
N ASP A 252 27.65 -6.13 -30.76
CA ASP A 252 27.68 -5.95 -32.22
C ASP A 252 29.09 -5.62 -32.74
N ASN A 253 29.65 -6.65 -33.38
CA ASN A 253 30.76 -6.68 -34.34
C ASN A 253 32.12 -6.10 -33.94
N ASP A 254 33.07 -7.00 -33.65
CA ASP A 254 34.29 -7.07 -34.47
C ASP A 254 34.89 -8.48 -34.45
N ASN A 255 35.03 -9.04 -35.65
CA ASN A 255 35.81 -10.25 -35.93
C ASN A 255 37.30 -9.89 -35.94
N GLU A 256 38.15 -10.66 -35.25
CA GLU A 256 39.34 -11.35 -35.79
C GLU A 256 40.40 -11.73 -34.72
N ARG A 257 40.67 -13.04 -34.64
CA ARG A 257 41.98 -13.74 -34.52
C ARG A 257 42.88 -13.64 -33.25
N GLU A 258 42.99 -14.82 -32.63
CA GLU A 258 44.18 -15.57 -32.13
C GLU A 258 45.20 -14.99 -31.12
N ASN A 259 45.28 -15.71 -29.99
CA ASN A 259 46.46 -16.18 -29.23
C ASN A 259 47.50 -15.16 -28.72
N GLN A 260 47.57 -15.00 -27.39
CA GLN A 260 48.67 -15.51 -26.53
C GLN A 260 48.48 -15.09 -25.07
N ALA A 261 48.88 -15.96 -24.15
CA ALA A 261 48.83 -15.74 -22.70
C ALA A 261 49.86 -14.72 -22.23
N THR A 262 49.47 -13.78 -21.36
CA THR A 262 50.34 -13.25 -20.29
C THR A 262 49.55 -12.52 -19.20
N SER A 263 50.16 -12.54 -18.03
CA SER A 263 49.76 -12.08 -16.71
C SER A 263 49.19 -10.66 -16.55
N ALA A 264 48.22 -10.57 -15.65
CA ALA A 264 48.04 -9.55 -14.61
C ALA A 264 48.13 -8.06 -15.01
N ALA A 265 46.96 -7.48 -15.27
CA ALA A 265 46.57 -6.19 -14.70
C ALA A 265 45.04 -6.24 -14.49
N VAL A 266 44.59 -6.10 -13.25
CA VAL A 266 43.17 -5.88 -12.96
C VAL A 266 42.86 -4.46 -13.45
N ASP A 267 42.25 -4.39 -14.62
CA ASP A 267 41.88 -3.13 -15.23
C ASP A 267 40.66 -2.57 -14.46
N ASN A 268 40.76 -1.31 -14.02
CA ASN A 268 39.73 -0.62 -13.22
C ASN A 268 38.45 -0.33 -14.03
N THR A 269 38.38 -0.77 -15.28
CA THR A 269 37.29 -0.58 -16.24
C THR A 269 36.04 -1.40 -15.89
N GLU A 270 36.14 -2.50 -15.15
CA GLU A 270 34.96 -3.29 -14.74
C GLU A 270 34.13 -2.60 -13.65
N PHE A 271 34.72 -1.76 -12.80
CA PHE A 271 33.99 -1.13 -11.69
C PHE A 271 33.05 0.00 -12.15
N GLU A 272 33.47 0.83 -13.12
CA GLU A 272 32.64 1.90 -13.67
C GLU A 272 31.46 1.33 -14.49
N ASN A 273 31.68 0.24 -15.23
CA ASN A 273 30.62 -0.42 -16.01
C ASN A 273 29.56 -1.07 -15.12
N VAL A 274 29.94 -1.64 -13.96
CA VAL A 274 29.00 -2.20 -12.99
C VAL A 274 28.16 -1.11 -12.32
N GLU A 275 28.75 0.04 -11.98
CA GLU A 275 27.98 1.16 -11.41
C GLU A 275 26.95 1.71 -12.42
N ASN A 276 27.34 1.93 -13.67
CA ASN A 276 26.43 2.38 -14.73
C ASN A 276 25.30 1.36 -14.98
N THR A 277 25.64 0.07 -15.05
CA THR A 277 24.65 -1.01 -15.22
C THR A 277 23.66 -1.06 -14.05
N THR A 278 24.15 -0.83 -12.83
CA THR A 278 23.33 -0.80 -11.61
C THR A 278 22.35 0.39 -11.61
N VAL A 279 22.80 1.56 -12.04
CA VAL A 279 21.96 2.76 -12.17
C VAL A 279 20.87 2.55 -13.22
N ILE A 280 21.23 1.99 -14.39
CA ILE A 280 20.28 1.70 -15.48
C ILE A 280 19.26 0.64 -15.06
N ALA A 281 19.69 -0.42 -14.37
CA ALA A 281 18.79 -1.44 -13.83
C ALA A 281 17.82 -0.87 -12.78
N THR A 282 18.30 0.06 -11.95
CA THR A 282 17.47 0.76 -10.95
C THR A 282 16.42 1.66 -11.61
N HIS A 283 16.81 2.44 -12.60
CA HIS A 283 15.88 3.27 -13.36
C HIS A 283 14.86 2.42 -14.12
N SER A 284 15.29 1.32 -14.75
CA SER A 284 14.41 0.37 -15.44
C SER A 284 13.44 -0.31 -14.48
N TYR A 285 13.86 -0.61 -13.24
CA TYR A 285 13.00 -1.15 -12.19
C TYR A 285 11.92 -0.14 -11.78
N ILE A 286 12.31 1.10 -11.50
CA ILE A 286 11.38 2.17 -11.09
C ILE A 286 10.40 2.47 -12.22
N ALA A 287 10.90 2.58 -13.46
CA ALA A 287 10.08 2.86 -14.64
C ALA A 287 9.13 1.68 -14.96
N GLY A 288 9.61 0.44 -14.88
CA GLY A 288 8.80 -0.73 -15.17
C GLY A 288 7.69 -1.01 -14.15
N TYR A 289 7.83 -0.50 -12.93
CA TYR A 289 6.73 -0.48 -11.97
C TYR A 289 5.59 0.46 -12.38
N ILE A 290 5.92 1.54 -13.10
CA ILE A 290 4.98 2.56 -13.56
C ILE A 290 4.36 2.19 -14.91
N GLU A 291 5.10 1.51 -15.79
CA GLU A 291 4.77 1.30 -17.20
C GLU A 291 3.89 0.08 -17.51
N LYS A 292 3.48 -0.73 -16.52
CA LYS A 292 2.45 -1.77 -16.76
C LYS A 292 1.07 -1.12 -17.00
N ILE A 293 0.88 -0.69 -18.25
CA ILE A 293 -0.30 -0.12 -18.92
C ILE A 293 -1.14 -1.22 -19.54
#